data_AF-A0A177BA97-F1
#
_entry.id   AF-A0A177BA97-F1
#
_cell.length_a   1.000
_cell.length_b   1.000
_cell.length_c   1.000
_cell.angle_alpha   90.00
_cell.angle_beta   90.00
_cell.angle_gamma   90.00
#
_symmetry.space_group_name_H-M   'P 1'
#
loop_
_entity.id
_entity.type
_entity.pdbx_description
1 polymer ?
#
loop_
_entity_poly.entity_id
_entity_poly.type
_entity_poly.pdbx_seq_one_letter_code
_entity_poly.pdbx_strand_id
1 'polypeptide(L)'
;MKESHISFRSVLAVYLVKSLSSMTNSILSGPGSNPPQELRFDGLNHYLISQVKQARCAVCHKNTYKLCEKCHKNMHLKLLNVTNVPLMEPS
;
A
#
# COMPACT_ATOMS: atom_id res chain seq x y z
N MET A 1 10.49 13.84 33.72
CA MET A 1 9.53 12.75 34.00
C MET A 1 9.95 11.56 33.15
N LYS A 2 10.28 10.42 33.74
CA LYS A 2 10.48 9.19 32.96
C LYS A 2 9.08 8.59 32.81
N GLU A 3 8.52 8.55 31.59
CA GLU A 3 7.27 7.82 31.36
C GLU A 3 7.39 6.42 31.98
N SER A 4 6.46 6.11 32.89
CA SER A 4 6.43 4.78 33.48
C SER A 4 6.03 3.78 32.40
N HIS A 5 6.55 2.56 32.46
CA HIS A 5 6.18 1.51 31.49
C HIS A 5 4.65 1.29 31.42
N ILE A 6 3.94 1.67 32.49
CA ILE A 6 2.48 1.69 32.56
C ILE A 6 1.88 2.73 31.60
N SER A 7 2.34 3.98 31.61
CA SER A 7 1.81 5.02 30.72
C SER A 7 2.06 4.71 29.25
N PHE A 8 3.23 4.13 28.93
CA PHE A 8 3.54 3.66 27.58
C PHE A 8 2.58 2.55 27.13
N ARG A 9 2.35 1.54 27.97
CA ARG A 9 1.41 0.44 27.65
C ARG A 9 -0.02 0.93 27.49
N SER A 10 -0.46 1.90 28.28
CA SER A 10 -1.79 2.50 28.16
C SER A 10 -1.96 3.22 26.82
N VAL A 11 -0.98 4.04 26.41
CA VAL A 11 -1.02 4.73 25.11
C VAL A 11 -1.03 3.72 23.95
N LEU A 12 -0.20 2.68 24.04
CA LEU A 12 -0.14 1.63 23.03
C LEU A 12 -1.46 0.87 22.91
N ALA A 13 -2.08 0.53 24.04
CA ALA A 13 -3.37 -0.16 24.08
C ALA A 13 -4.49 0.69 23.45
N VAL A 14 -4.54 2.00 23.77
CA VAL A 14 -5.51 2.92 23.16
C VAL A 14 -5.30 3.04 21.65
N TYR A 15 -4.05 3.18 21.21
CA TYR A 15 -3.72 3.24 19.78
C TYR A 15 -4.14 1.97 19.03
N LEU A 16 -3.82 0.80 19.59
CA LEU A 16 -4.19 -0.50 19.01
C LEU A 16 -5.70 -0.67 18.93
N VAL A 17 -6.45 -0.36 19.99
CA VAL A 17 -7.91 -0.42 19.98
C VAL A 17 -8.50 0.52 18.94
N LYS A 18 -8.02 1.77 18.85
CA LYS A 18 -8.49 2.73 17.82
C LYS A 18 -8.24 2.22 16.40
N SER A 19 -7.06 1.64 16.17
CA SER A 19 -6.70 1.07 14.87
C SER A 19 -7.57 -0.14 14.52
N LEU A 20 -7.84 -1.03 15.49
CA LEU A 20 -8.67 -2.21 15.29
C LEU A 20 -10.14 -1.86 15.08
N SER A 21 -10.70 -0.91 15.84
CA SER A 21 -12.07 -0.40 15.62
C SER A 21 -12.25 0.25 14.26
N SER A 22 -11.19 0.87 13.72
CA SER A 22 -11.18 1.37 12.34
C SER A 22 -11.19 0.22 11.30
N MET A 23 -10.59 -0.93 11.62
CA MET A 23 -10.58 -2.11 10.75
C MET A 23 -11.85 -2.97 10.87
N THR A 24 -12.49 -3.03 12.04
CA THR A 24 -13.67 -3.90 12.26
C THR A 24 -14.91 -3.46 11.49
N ASN A 25 -14.98 -2.21 11.02
CA ASN A 25 -16.02 -1.75 10.09
C ASN A 25 -15.97 -2.48 8.73
N SER A 26 -14.87 -3.18 8.41
CA SER A 26 -14.69 -3.97 7.19
C SER A 26 -14.92 -5.49 7.37
N ILE A 27 -15.06 -5.97 8.61
CA ILE A 27 -15.13 -7.41 8.92
C ILE A 27 -16.52 -8.01 8.62
N LEU A 28 -17.55 -7.19 8.42
CA LEU A 28 -18.89 -7.66 8.02
C LEU A 28 -19.05 -7.93 6.52
N SER A 29 -17.98 -7.88 5.72
CA SER A 29 -18.04 -8.00 4.26
C SER A 29 -17.49 -9.33 3.72
N GLY A 30 -18.19 -10.44 3.96
CA GLY A 30 -18.19 -11.67 3.15
C GLY A 30 -16.85 -12.36 2.77
N PRO A 31 -16.88 -13.51 2.07
CA PRO A 31 -15.69 -14.21 1.62
C PRO A 31 -15.07 -13.47 0.42
N GLY A 32 -14.33 -12.41 0.72
CA GLY A 32 -13.64 -11.58 -0.28
C GLY A 32 -12.59 -10.65 0.31
N SER A 33 -12.34 -10.72 1.62
CA SER A 33 -11.37 -9.91 2.34
C SER A 33 -9.95 -10.40 2.09
N ASN A 34 -9.47 -10.19 0.86
CA ASN A 34 -8.04 -9.99 0.70
C ASN A 34 -7.67 -8.83 1.65
N PRO A 35 -6.67 -8.99 2.52
CA PRO A 35 -6.23 -7.89 3.37
C PRO A 35 -6.00 -6.66 2.49
N PRO A 36 -6.27 -5.44 2.96
CA PRO A 36 -5.92 -4.23 2.22
C PRO A 36 -4.46 -4.36 1.82
N GLN A 37 -4.20 -4.53 0.52
CA GLN A 37 -2.85 -4.68 -0.03
C GLN A 37 -1.98 -3.46 0.30
N GLU A 38 -2.60 -2.37 0.78
CA GLU A 38 -1.98 -1.17 1.34
C GLU A 38 -1.13 -1.39 2.60
N LEU A 39 -1.26 -2.54 3.29
CA LEU A 39 -0.47 -2.84 4.50
C LEU A 39 0.63 -3.88 4.30
N ARG A 40 1.00 -4.20 3.05
CA ARG A 40 2.22 -4.97 2.77
C ARG A 40 3.34 -4.01 2.40
N PHE A 41 4.22 -3.75 3.37
CA PHE A 41 5.46 -3.01 3.14
C PHE A 41 6.42 -3.91 2.36
N ASP A 42 6.28 -3.96 1.04
CA ASP A 42 7.06 -4.85 0.16
C ASP A 42 8.54 -4.42 0.00
N GLY A 43 9.04 -3.51 0.84
CA GLY A 43 10.42 -3.02 0.83
C GLY A 43 10.81 -2.20 -0.40
N LEU A 44 9.94 -2.10 -1.41
CA LEU A 44 10.25 -1.48 -2.70
C LEU A 44 9.64 -0.09 -2.91
N ASN A 45 8.77 0.39 -2.00
CA ASN A 45 8.14 1.71 -1.99
C ASN A 45 7.79 2.24 -3.40
N HIS A 46 7.11 1.42 -4.20
CA HIS A 46 6.52 1.89 -5.44
C HIS A 46 5.21 2.60 -5.10
N TYR A 47 5.13 3.91 -5.28
CA TYR A 47 3.90 4.67 -5.13
C TYR A 47 3.38 5.04 -6.52
N LEU A 48 2.05 4.93 -6.67
CA LEU A 48 1.37 5.25 -7.91
C LEU A 48 0.80 6.66 -7.83
N ILE A 49 1.17 7.50 -8.78
CA ILE A 49 0.58 8.81 -8.99
C ILE A 49 -0.47 8.74 -10.11
N SER A 50 -1.49 9.58 -10.02
CA SER A 50 -2.50 9.73 -11.08
C SER A 50 -1.96 10.64 -12.19
N GLN A 51 -2.23 10.27 -13.44
CA GLN A 51 -1.88 11.02 -14.63
C GLN A 51 -3.13 11.57 -15.32
N VAL A 52 -2.98 12.72 -15.97
CA VAL A 52 -4.05 13.35 -16.77
C VAL A 52 -4.32 12.56 -18.06
N LYS A 53 -3.27 12.00 -18.68
CA LYS A 53 -3.36 11.25 -19.93
C LYS A 53 -3.47 9.75 -19.66
N GLN A 54 -4.36 9.08 -20.39
CA GLN A 54 -4.48 7.63 -20.34
C GLN A 54 -3.31 6.96 -21.07
N ALA A 55 -2.73 5.94 -20.46
CA ALA A 55 -1.64 5.15 -21.03
C ALA A 55 -1.92 3.64 -20.92
N ARG A 56 -1.04 2.81 -21.51
CA ARG A 56 -1.14 1.34 -21.46
C ARG A 56 -0.32 0.80 -20.29
N CYS A 57 -0.92 -0.06 -19.49
CA CYS A 57 -0.25 -0.75 -18.39
C CYS A 57 0.88 -1.65 -18.91
N ALA A 58 2.05 -1.58 -18.28
CA ALA A 58 3.23 -2.36 -18.66
C ALA A 58 3.07 -3.87 -18.44
N VAL A 59 2.13 -4.29 -17.58
CA VAL A 59 1.93 -5.71 -17.21
C VAL A 59 0.77 -6.35 -17.97
N CYS A 60 -0.39 -5.68 -18.03
CA CYS A 60 -1.59 -6.27 -18.63
C CYS A 60 -2.00 -5.62 -19.95
N HIS A 61 -1.27 -4.60 -20.42
CA HIS A 61 -1.56 -3.85 -21.65
C HIS A 61 -2.96 -3.22 -21.74
N LYS A 62 -3.71 -3.18 -20.63
CA LYS A 62 -4.98 -2.44 -20.54
C LYS A 62 -4.72 -0.98 -20.20
N ASN A 63 -5.70 -0.12 -20.50
CA ASN A 63 -5.58 1.29 -20.21
C ASN A 63 -5.51 1.56 -18.69
N THR A 64 -4.71 2.56 -18.31
CA THR A 64 -4.51 3.01 -16.93
C THR A 64 -4.23 4.51 -16.91
N TYR A 65 -4.57 5.15 -15.79
CA TYR A 65 -4.21 6.53 -15.47
C TYR A 65 -3.18 6.59 -14.33
N LYS A 66 -2.58 5.44 -13.98
CA LYS A 66 -1.66 5.32 -12.85
C LYS A 66 -0.24 5.09 -13.35
N LEU A 67 0.69 5.89 -12.84
CA LEU A 67 2.13 5.80 -13.09
C LEU A 67 2.85 5.52 -11.79
N CYS A 68 3.78 4.58 -11.80
CA CYS A 68 4.72 4.43 -10.69
C CYS A 68 5.78 5.52 -10.76
N GLU A 69 5.86 6.39 -9.75
CA GLU A 69 6.86 7.46 -9.72
C GLU A 69 8.28 6.91 -9.65
N LYS A 70 8.52 5.81 -8.94
CA LYS A 70 9.84 5.20 -8.87
C LYS A 70 10.29 4.53 -10.17
N CYS A 71 9.39 3.82 -10.86
CA CYS A 71 9.73 3.06 -12.07
C CYS A 71 9.50 3.83 -13.38
N HIS A 72 8.78 4.95 -13.32
CA HIS A 72 8.29 5.69 -14.48
C HIS A 72 7.51 4.78 -15.47
N LYS A 73 6.82 3.76 -14.93
CA LYS A 73 6.03 2.78 -15.70
C LYS A 73 4.55 2.88 -15.35
N ASN A 74 3.71 2.86 -16.38
CA ASN A 74 2.26 2.88 -16.24
C ASN A 74 1.78 1.52 -15.71
N MET A 75 1.07 1.49 -14.58
CA MET A 75 0.69 0.22 -13.97
C MET A 75 -0.53 0.34 -13.07
N HIS A 76 -1.33 -0.72 -12.99
CA HIS A 76 -2.44 -0.80 -12.04
C HIS A 76 -1.93 -1.10 -10.63
N LEU A 77 -2.65 -0.61 -9.61
CA LEU A 77 -2.31 -0.84 -8.19
C LEU A 77 -2.16 -2.33 -7.86
N LYS A 78 -3.06 -3.18 -8.38
CA LYS A 78 -3.01 -4.64 -8.19
C LYS A 78 -1.78 -5.31 -8.81
N LEU A 79 -1.14 -4.68 -9.80
CA LEU A 79 -0.02 -5.24 -10.54
C LEU A 79 1.33 -4.70 -10.06
N LEU A 80 1.31 -3.79 -9.08
CA LEU A 80 2.50 -3.20 -8.47
C LEU A 80 3.48 -4.24 -7.92
N ASN A 81 2.94 -5.26 -7.26
CA ASN A 81 3.72 -6.29 -6.58
C ASN A 81 4.10 -7.44 -7.53
N VAL A 82 3.53 -7.46 -8.74
CA VAL A 82 3.83 -8.47 -9.77
C VAL A 82 5.12 -8.12 -10.50
N THR A 83 5.47 -6.84 -10.54
CA THR A 83 6.73 -6.40 -11.11
C THR A 83 7.81 -6.37 -10.03
N ASN A 84 8.53 -7.48 -9.87
CA ASN A 84 9.95 -7.39 -9.51
C ASN A 84 10.65 -6.66 -10.66
N VAL A 85 10.55 -5.33 -10.70
CA VAL A 85 11.35 -4.52 -11.63
C VAL A 85 12.77 -4.61 -11.09
N PRO A 86 13.72 -5.25 -11.80
CA PRO A 86 15.12 -5.18 -11.41
C PRO A 86 15.49 -3.69 -11.42
N LEU A 87 16.10 -3.24 -10.33
CA LEU A 87 16.76 -1.94 -10.29
C LEU A 87 17.78 -1.93 -11.43
N MET A 88 17.42 -1.33 -12.56
CA MET A 88 18.38 -1.01 -13.60
C MET A 88 19.07 0.26 -13.12
N GLU A 89 20.26 0.04 -12.54
CA GLU A 89 21.23 1.07 -12.21
C GLU A 89 21.50 1.93 -13.46
N PRO A 90 21.53 3.26 -13.34
CA PRO A 90 21.91 4.12 -14.45
C PRO A 90 23.40 3.92 -14.76
N SER A 91 23.71 3.65 -16.03
CA SER A 91 25.07 3.60 -16.60
C SER A 91 25.55 4.99 -17.00
#